data_AF-A0A4P0Y1I2-F1
#
_entry.id   AF-A0A4P0Y1I2-F1
#
_cell.length_a   1.000
_cell.length_b   1.000
_cell.length_c   1.000
_cell.angle_alpha   90.00
_cell.angle_beta   90.00
_cell.angle_gamma   90.00
#
_symmetry.space_group_name_H-M   'P 1'
#
loop_
_entity.id
_entity.type
_entity.pdbx_description
1 polymer ?
#
loop_
_entity_poly.entity_id
_entity_poly.type
_entity_poly.pdbx_seq_one_letter_code
_entity_poly.pdbx_strand_id
1 'polypeptide(L)'
;MVDVQSKVYLREKVGKLGVAPLTSMFLFGSNQPSPALNYRPALHDSNGLSILAGNGEWIWRPLNNPKHLAVSSYAMENPQGFGLLQRGRQFSRFEDLDDRYDLRPSAWITPKGEWGKGKIELVEIPTNDETNDNIVTYWTPDQLPEPGKEMNFKYTITFSRDEDKLHAPDNAYVMQTRRSTGDVKQSNLIRQPDGTIAFIVDFTGADMKKTAGGYPGRRPGEYRR
;
A
#
# COMPACT_ATOMS: atom_id res chain seq x y z
N MET A 1 9.90 -12.42 12.35
CA MET A 1 9.75 -13.18 11.09
C MET A 1 9.06 -14.50 11.42
N VAL A 2 8.15 -14.95 10.57
CA VAL A 2 7.44 -16.23 10.69
C VAL A 2 7.68 -17.03 9.41
N ASP A 3 8.08 -18.30 9.54
CA ASP A 3 8.21 -19.23 8.42
C ASP A 3 6.93 -20.06 8.31
N VAL A 4 6.33 -20.12 7.11
CA VAL A 4 5.06 -20.81 6.89
C VAL A 4 5.22 -21.84 5.78
N GLN A 5 4.77 -23.05 6.08
CA GLN A 5 4.54 -24.11 5.11
C GLN A 5 3.11 -24.62 5.30
N SER A 6 2.32 -24.61 4.22
CA SER A 6 0.94 -25.11 4.23
C SER A 6 0.70 -26.11 3.11
N LYS A 7 -0.17 -27.08 3.41
CA LYS A 7 -0.75 -28.02 2.47
C LYS A 7 -2.26 -27.79 2.47
N VAL A 8 -2.79 -27.33 1.35
CA VAL A 8 -4.21 -26.99 1.21
C VAL A 8 -4.87 -28.05 0.34
N TYR A 9 -6.01 -28.58 0.81
CA TYR A 9 -6.83 -29.54 0.10
C TYR A 9 -8.24 -28.96 -0.01
N LEU A 10 -8.70 -28.71 -1.24
CA LEU A 10 -10.06 -28.26 -1.47
C LEU A 10 -11.03 -29.42 -1.25
N ARG A 11 -12.02 -29.25 -0.37
CA ARG A 11 -13.10 -30.25 -0.18
C ARG A 11 -14.07 -30.26 -1.37
N GLU A 12 -14.30 -29.09 -1.94
CA GLU A 12 -15.14 -28.84 -3.09
C GLU A 12 -14.56 -27.68 -3.91
N LYS A 13 -15.10 -27.43 -5.10
CA LYS A 13 -14.66 -26.31 -5.94
C LYS A 13 -15.05 -24.99 -5.27
N VAL A 14 -14.09 -24.07 -5.16
CA VAL A 14 -14.31 -22.72 -4.63
C VAL A 14 -14.14 -21.69 -5.75
N GLY A 15 -14.86 -20.57 -5.68
CA GLY A 15 -14.73 -19.50 -6.66
C GLY A 15 -13.41 -18.75 -6.57
N LYS A 16 -12.80 -18.69 -5.38
CA LYS A 16 -11.53 -17.99 -5.12
C LYS A 16 -10.81 -18.60 -3.92
N LEU A 17 -9.49 -18.69 -4.00
CA LEU A 17 -8.61 -19.06 -2.89
C LEU A 17 -7.64 -17.91 -2.61
N GLY A 18 -7.62 -17.41 -1.38
CA GLY A 18 -6.64 -16.43 -0.89
C GLY A 18 -5.48 -17.14 -0.18
N VAL A 19 -4.27 -16.99 -0.70
CA VAL A 19 -3.03 -17.55 -0.17
C VAL A 19 -2.22 -16.44 0.49
N ALA A 20 -1.66 -16.73 1.68
CA ALA A 20 -0.92 -15.80 2.52
C ALA A 20 -1.66 -14.46 2.74
N PRO A 21 -2.92 -14.51 3.23
CA PRO A 21 -3.71 -13.31 3.40
C PRO A 21 -3.14 -12.41 4.52
N LEU A 22 -3.25 -11.11 4.30
CA LEU A 22 -3.04 -10.07 5.30
C LEU A 22 -4.32 -9.25 5.41
N THR A 23 -4.72 -8.92 6.63
CA THR A 23 -5.77 -7.93 6.92
C THR A 23 -5.16 -6.72 7.60
N SER A 24 -5.77 -5.56 7.40
CA SER A 24 -5.37 -4.30 8.02
C SER A 24 -6.53 -3.30 8.02
N MET A 25 -6.25 -2.09 8.47
CA MET A 25 -7.21 -1.01 8.61
C MET A 25 -6.64 0.29 8.00
N PHE A 26 -7.47 0.99 7.23
CA PHE A 26 -7.22 2.36 6.78
C PHE A 26 -8.51 3.19 6.87
N LEU A 27 -8.52 4.22 7.73
CA LEU A 27 -9.67 5.13 7.88
C LEU A 27 -9.50 6.38 7.02
N PHE A 28 -8.40 7.10 7.25
CA PHE A 28 -8.03 8.31 6.51
C PHE A 28 -6.52 8.57 6.61
N GLY A 29 -6.01 9.36 5.66
CA GLY A 29 -4.61 9.76 5.60
C GLY A 29 -4.42 10.93 4.65
N SER A 30 -3.18 11.35 4.39
CA SER A 30 -2.94 12.54 3.57
C SER A 30 -3.43 12.42 2.11
N ASN A 31 -3.59 11.19 1.59
CA ASN A 31 -4.16 10.91 0.27
C ASN A 31 -5.70 10.95 0.26
N GLN A 32 -6.33 10.75 1.43
CA GLN A 32 -7.77 10.86 1.63
C GLN A 32 -8.02 11.40 3.05
N PRO A 33 -7.93 12.74 3.25
CA PRO A 33 -8.09 13.33 4.58
C PRO A 33 -9.46 13.06 5.18
N SER A 34 -9.53 13.06 6.51
CA SER A 34 -10.78 12.93 7.25
C SER A 34 -11.80 13.98 6.78
N PRO A 35 -13.06 13.60 6.53
CA PRO A 35 -14.13 14.56 6.24
C PRO A 35 -14.59 15.32 7.49
N ALA A 36 -14.32 14.77 8.68
CA ALA A 36 -14.61 15.39 9.97
C ALA A 36 -13.35 15.97 10.59
N LEU A 37 -13.50 17.06 11.35
CA LEU A 37 -12.39 17.61 12.13
C LEU A 37 -11.88 16.54 13.10
N ASN A 38 -10.61 16.19 12.97
CA ASN A 38 -9.92 15.27 13.85
C ASN A 38 -8.55 15.88 14.15
N TYR A 39 -8.11 15.81 15.41
CA TYR A 39 -6.78 16.30 15.77
C TYR A 39 -5.69 15.41 15.19
N ARG A 40 -6.01 14.13 14.92
CA ARG A 40 -5.12 13.16 14.29
C ARG A 40 -5.00 13.45 12.79
N PRO A 41 -3.79 13.63 12.25
CA PRO A 41 -3.61 13.85 10.80
C PRO A 41 -3.90 12.61 9.94
N ALA A 42 -3.67 11.41 10.47
CA ALA A 42 -3.95 10.14 9.84
C ALA A 42 -4.35 9.09 10.89
N LEU A 43 -5.12 8.08 10.45
CA LEU A 43 -5.54 6.95 11.27
C LEU A 43 -5.60 5.70 10.38
N HIS A 44 -4.60 4.82 10.54
CA HIS A 44 -4.48 3.58 9.79
C HIS A 44 -3.38 2.67 10.37
N ASP A 45 -3.51 1.37 10.09
CA ASP A 45 -2.52 0.33 10.43
C ASP A 45 -1.57 0.03 9.26
N SER A 46 -1.98 0.41 8.06
CA SER A 46 -1.19 0.38 6.84
C SER A 46 -1.67 1.48 5.91
N ASN A 47 -0.80 1.98 5.04
CA ASN A 47 -1.16 3.03 4.08
C ASN A 47 -0.83 2.72 2.62
N GLY A 48 -0.30 1.53 2.34
CA GLY A 48 -0.24 1.02 0.98
C GLY A 48 0.05 -0.46 0.89
N LEU A 49 -0.40 -1.02 -0.23
CA LEU A 49 0.06 -2.31 -0.73
C LEU A 49 1.35 -2.10 -1.52
N SER A 50 2.40 -2.81 -1.11
CA SER A 50 3.66 -2.91 -1.84
C SER A 50 3.74 -4.27 -2.51
N ILE A 51 4.22 -4.31 -3.75
CA ILE A 51 4.38 -5.55 -4.53
C ILE A 51 5.75 -5.51 -5.21
N LEU A 52 6.47 -6.62 -5.13
CA LEU A 52 7.58 -6.95 -6.02
C LEU A 52 7.10 -8.02 -7.00
N ALA A 53 6.79 -7.58 -8.22
CA ALA A 53 6.22 -8.42 -9.27
C ALA A 53 7.24 -9.45 -9.79
N GLY A 54 6.77 -10.50 -10.44
CA GLY A 54 7.65 -11.55 -10.98
C GLY A 54 8.69 -11.06 -11.99
N ASN A 55 8.37 -9.98 -12.72
CA ASN A 55 9.28 -9.31 -13.65
C ASN A 55 10.29 -8.36 -12.97
N GLY A 56 10.28 -8.24 -11.65
CA GLY A 56 11.16 -7.35 -10.87
C GLY A 56 10.65 -5.92 -10.68
N GLU A 57 9.46 -5.58 -11.19
CA GLU A 57 8.86 -4.27 -10.99
C GLU A 57 8.36 -4.10 -9.55
N TRP A 58 8.67 -2.95 -8.94
CA TRP A 58 8.08 -2.52 -7.68
C TRP A 58 6.82 -1.69 -7.92
N ILE A 59 5.69 -2.13 -7.37
CA ILE A 59 4.41 -1.43 -7.45
C ILE A 59 4.00 -0.95 -6.05
N TRP A 60 3.58 0.31 -5.96
CA TRP A 60 3.03 0.90 -4.75
C TRP A 60 1.60 1.38 -4.99
N ARG A 61 0.65 0.81 -4.24
CA ARG A 61 -0.76 1.21 -4.25
C ARG A 61 -1.12 1.81 -2.88
N PRO A 62 -1.15 3.15 -2.74
CA PRO A 62 -1.66 3.79 -1.52
C PRO A 62 -3.09 3.33 -1.24
N LEU A 63 -3.44 3.04 0.02
CA LEU A 63 -4.77 2.54 0.39
C LEU A 63 -5.80 3.67 0.43
N ASN A 64 -7.07 3.33 0.20
CA ASN A 64 -8.22 4.21 0.37
C ASN A 64 -9.26 3.56 1.29
N ASN A 65 -10.12 4.41 1.84
CA ASN A 65 -11.40 4.03 2.43
C ASN A 65 -12.52 4.44 1.46
N PRO A 66 -12.87 3.59 0.48
CA PRO A 66 -13.78 3.94 -0.59
C PRO A 66 -15.25 4.01 -0.11
N LYS A 67 -16.13 4.65 -0.89
CA LYS A 67 -17.57 4.69 -0.60
C LYS A 67 -18.30 3.37 -0.92
N HIS A 68 -17.68 2.52 -1.74
CA HIS A 68 -18.20 1.23 -2.16
C HIS A 68 -17.07 0.20 -2.12
N LEU A 69 -17.40 -1.09 -1.95
CA LEU A 69 -16.42 -2.18 -2.01
C LEU A 69 -15.59 -2.06 -3.29
N ALA A 70 -14.27 -1.99 -3.14
CA ALA A 70 -13.33 -1.94 -4.25
C ALA A 70 -12.43 -3.17 -4.22
N VAL A 71 -12.26 -3.81 -5.39
CA VAL A 71 -11.32 -4.91 -5.58
C VAL A 71 -10.37 -4.52 -6.70
N SER A 72 -9.08 -4.41 -6.37
CA SER A 72 -8.01 -4.19 -7.36
C SER A 72 -7.24 -5.50 -7.56
N SER A 73 -6.94 -5.87 -8.79
CA SER A 73 -6.23 -7.11 -9.11
C SER A 73 -4.96 -6.82 -9.93
N TYR A 74 -3.84 -7.35 -9.48
CA TYR A 74 -2.53 -7.24 -10.14
C TYR A 74 -2.14 -8.62 -10.67
N ALA A 75 -2.42 -8.87 -11.94
CA ALA A 75 -2.11 -10.15 -12.59
C ALA A 75 -0.62 -10.28 -12.86
N MET A 76 -0.04 -11.42 -12.50
CA MET A 76 1.37 -11.71 -12.73
C MET A 76 1.64 -13.23 -12.66
N GLU A 77 2.88 -13.59 -12.96
CA GLU A 77 3.41 -14.93 -12.77
C GLU A 77 4.57 -14.86 -11.78
N ASN A 78 4.61 -15.79 -10.81
CA ASN A 78 5.68 -15.92 -9.83
C ASN A 78 6.00 -14.61 -9.06
N PRO A 79 5.07 -14.07 -8.23
CA PRO A 79 5.34 -12.89 -7.40
C PRO A 79 6.57 -13.12 -6.52
N GLN A 80 7.47 -12.13 -6.44
CA GLN A 80 8.65 -12.23 -5.58
C GLN A 80 8.37 -11.74 -4.15
N GLY A 81 7.34 -10.90 -3.97
CA GLY A 81 6.83 -10.54 -2.66
C GLY A 81 5.70 -9.52 -2.70
N PHE A 82 4.96 -9.41 -1.60
CA PHE A 82 3.90 -8.41 -1.45
C PHE A 82 3.59 -8.18 0.03
N GLY A 83 3.02 -7.02 0.36
CA GLY A 83 2.72 -6.72 1.75
C GLY A 83 1.93 -5.44 1.97
N LEU A 84 1.31 -5.35 3.14
CA LEU A 84 0.70 -4.12 3.64
C LEU A 84 1.73 -3.39 4.50
N LEU A 85 2.09 -2.18 4.07
CA LEU A 85 3.16 -1.39 4.67
C LEU A 85 2.60 -0.12 5.33
N GLN A 86 3.28 0.29 6.39
CA GLN A 86 3.09 1.50 7.15
C GLN A 86 4.26 2.46 6.89
N ARG A 87 4.23 3.19 5.77
CA ARG A 87 5.29 4.17 5.45
C ARG A 87 5.04 5.51 6.14
N GLY A 88 6.09 6.09 6.74
CA GLY A 88 6.00 7.37 7.45
C GLY A 88 5.54 7.19 8.90
N ARG A 89 6.50 6.90 9.78
CA ARG A 89 6.28 6.54 11.19
C ARG A 89 6.49 7.69 12.19
N GLN A 90 6.57 8.94 11.73
CA GLN A 90 6.69 10.04 12.67
C GLN A 90 5.42 10.10 13.51
N PHE A 91 5.55 10.12 14.85
CA PHE A 91 4.41 10.22 15.77
C PHE A 91 3.45 11.36 15.38
N SER A 92 4.00 12.47 14.89
CA SER A 92 3.23 13.64 14.45
C SER A 92 2.32 13.44 13.24
N ARG A 93 2.34 12.25 12.62
CA ARG A 93 1.35 11.88 11.59
C ARG A 93 0.08 11.29 12.17
N PHE A 94 0.11 10.87 13.43
CA PHE A 94 -0.97 10.15 14.08
C PHE A 94 -1.44 10.86 15.36
N GLU A 95 -0.51 11.40 16.16
CA GLU A 95 -0.78 12.15 17.40
C GLU A 95 -1.58 11.37 18.47
N ASP A 96 -1.74 10.05 18.30
CA ASP A 96 -2.49 9.20 19.22
C ASP A 96 -1.58 8.51 20.23
N LEU A 97 -1.74 8.84 21.52
CA LEU A 97 -0.94 8.28 22.61
C LEU A 97 -1.38 6.87 23.05
N ASP A 98 -2.64 6.50 22.80
CA ASP A 98 -3.22 5.24 23.26
C ASP A 98 -3.01 4.14 22.21
N ASP A 99 -3.36 4.43 20.95
CA ASP A 99 -3.39 3.43 19.88
C ASP A 99 -2.05 3.25 19.14
N ARG A 100 -1.14 4.23 19.27
CA ARG A 100 0.24 4.20 18.77
C ARG A 100 0.38 3.62 17.36
N TYR A 101 -0.43 4.12 16.42
CA TYR A 101 -0.38 3.73 15.01
C TYR A 101 1.04 3.86 14.42
N ASP A 102 1.82 4.85 14.85
CA ASP A 102 3.22 5.05 14.48
C ASP A 102 4.13 3.82 14.76
N LEU A 103 3.73 2.96 15.69
CA LEU A 103 4.45 1.76 16.09
C LEU A 103 3.90 0.47 15.47
N ARG A 104 2.71 0.46 14.86
CA ARG A 104 2.10 -0.76 14.30
C ARG A 104 2.92 -1.29 13.11
N PRO A 105 3.11 -2.62 12.97
CA PRO A 105 4.08 -3.18 12.04
C PRO A 105 3.60 -3.14 10.59
N SER A 106 4.54 -3.00 9.65
CA SER A 106 4.35 -3.46 8.28
C SER A 106 4.43 -4.99 8.23
N ALA A 107 3.72 -5.63 7.31
CA ALA A 107 3.78 -7.07 7.06
C ALA A 107 4.13 -7.36 5.60
N TRP A 108 5.21 -8.12 5.37
CA TRP A 108 5.69 -8.49 4.04
C TRP A 108 5.75 -10.01 3.85
N ILE A 109 5.10 -10.50 2.80
CA ILE A 109 5.11 -11.89 2.35
C ILE A 109 6.23 -12.09 1.34
N THR A 110 7.10 -13.07 1.58
CA THR A 110 8.08 -13.54 0.58
C THR A 110 7.77 -14.99 0.22
N PRO A 111 7.19 -15.25 -0.97
CA PRO A 111 7.02 -16.58 -1.51
C PRO A 111 8.32 -17.38 -1.58
N LYS A 112 8.25 -18.69 -1.33
CA LYS A 112 9.35 -19.62 -1.56
C LYS A 112 8.99 -20.55 -2.71
N GLY A 113 9.77 -20.46 -3.78
CA GLY A 113 9.52 -21.19 -5.03
C GLY A 113 8.55 -20.44 -5.95
N GLU A 114 8.13 -21.12 -7.02
CA GLU A 114 7.26 -20.56 -8.05
C GLU A 114 5.79 -20.78 -7.71
N TRP A 115 5.03 -19.69 -7.61
CA TRP A 115 3.58 -19.72 -7.33
C TRP A 115 2.72 -19.77 -8.60
N GLY A 116 3.35 -19.73 -9.78
CA GLY A 116 2.70 -19.77 -11.08
C GLY A 116 1.90 -18.51 -11.38
N LYS A 117 0.91 -18.66 -12.27
CA LYS A 117 0.03 -17.58 -12.72
C LYS A 117 -1.10 -17.32 -11.72
N GLY A 118 -1.36 -16.04 -11.48
CA GLY A 118 -2.41 -15.60 -10.57
C GLY A 118 -2.39 -14.10 -10.41
N LYS A 119 -2.94 -13.64 -9.29
CA LYS A 119 -3.13 -12.22 -9.01
C LYS A 119 -2.84 -11.93 -7.56
N ILE A 120 -2.19 -10.80 -7.28
CA ILE A 120 -2.29 -10.17 -5.96
C ILE A 120 -3.57 -9.34 -5.99
N GLU A 121 -4.47 -9.57 -5.05
CA GLU A 121 -5.68 -8.77 -4.91
C GLU A 121 -5.59 -7.86 -3.71
N LEU A 122 -6.18 -6.67 -3.85
CA LEU A 122 -6.43 -5.72 -2.77
C LEU A 122 -7.94 -5.51 -2.69
N VAL A 123 -8.51 -5.78 -1.52
CA VAL A 123 -9.92 -5.52 -1.19
C VAL A 123 -9.96 -4.34 -0.22
N GLU A 124 -10.67 -3.28 -0.60
CA GLU A 124 -10.89 -2.09 0.22
C GLU A 124 -12.40 -2.01 0.52
N ILE A 125 -12.77 -2.19 1.78
CA ILE A 125 -14.15 -2.22 2.27
C ILE A 125 -14.49 -0.84 2.85
N PRO A 126 -15.67 -0.25 2.56
CA PRO A 126 -16.09 0.99 3.19
C PRO A 126 -16.22 0.81 4.71
N THR A 127 -15.60 1.69 5.48
CA THR A 127 -15.79 1.74 6.94
C THR A 127 -15.93 3.17 7.43
N ASN A 128 -16.68 3.35 8.51
CA ASN A 128 -16.77 4.61 9.25
C ASN A 128 -16.03 4.54 10.59
N ASP A 129 -15.40 3.40 10.90
CA ASP A 129 -14.91 3.06 12.23
C ASP A 129 -13.59 2.27 12.12
N GLU A 130 -12.61 2.67 12.92
CA GLU A 130 -11.28 2.07 13.03
C GLU A 130 -11.24 0.70 13.71
N THR A 131 -12.29 0.32 14.43
CA THR A 131 -12.36 -0.97 15.13
C THR A 131 -12.50 -2.16 14.18
N ASN A 132 -12.91 -1.91 12.93
CA ASN A 132 -13.10 -2.95 11.92
C ASN A 132 -12.02 -2.86 10.85
N ASP A 133 -11.23 -3.93 10.70
CA ASP A 133 -10.34 -4.12 9.56
C ASP A 133 -11.13 -4.01 8.25
N ASN A 134 -10.67 -3.14 7.36
CA ASN A 134 -11.34 -2.84 6.11
C ASN A 134 -10.43 -3.04 4.88
N ILE A 135 -9.22 -3.58 5.08
CA ILE A 135 -8.24 -3.83 4.04
C ILE A 135 -7.87 -5.31 4.05
N VAL A 136 -7.89 -5.94 2.88
CA VAL A 136 -7.43 -7.32 2.72
C VAL A 136 -6.52 -7.41 1.50
N THR A 137 -5.41 -8.13 1.61
CA THR A 137 -4.62 -8.53 0.44
C THR A 137 -4.18 -9.98 0.54
N TYR A 138 -4.08 -10.65 -0.61
CA TYR A 138 -3.64 -12.03 -0.72
C TYR A 138 -3.21 -12.33 -2.16
N TRP A 139 -2.49 -13.44 -2.33
CA TRP A 139 -2.31 -14.06 -3.64
C TRP A 139 -3.49 -14.96 -3.99
N THR A 140 -3.94 -14.97 -5.23
CA THR A 140 -4.93 -15.90 -5.73
C THR A 140 -4.45 -16.56 -7.04
N PRO A 141 -4.25 -17.90 -7.07
CA PRO A 141 -3.89 -18.60 -8.30
C PRO A 141 -5.00 -18.50 -9.36
N ASP A 142 -4.63 -18.39 -10.64
CA ASP A 142 -5.61 -18.36 -11.75
C ASP A 142 -6.33 -19.71 -11.93
N GLN A 143 -5.66 -20.81 -11.57
CA GLN A 143 -6.21 -22.16 -11.65
C GLN A 143 -6.10 -22.85 -10.30
N LEU A 144 -7.20 -23.47 -9.88
CA LEU A 144 -7.26 -24.32 -8.71
C LEU A 144 -7.34 -25.78 -9.14
N PRO A 145 -6.67 -26.71 -8.45
CA PRO A 145 -6.76 -28.11 -8.79
C PRO A 145 -8.13 -28.68 -8.40
N GLU A 146 -8.44 -29.86 -8.92
CA GLU A 146 -9.64 -30.60 -8.52
C GLU A 146 -9.67 -30.88 -7.00
N PRO A 147 -10.86 -30.95 -6.37
CA PRO A 147 -10.98 -31.28 -4.97
C PRO A 147 -10.20 -32.54 -4.55
N GLY A 148 -9.62 -32.50 -3.35
CA GLY A 148 -8.77 -33.56 -2.81
C GLY A 148 -7.32 -33.54 -3.30
N LYS A 149 -6.97 -32.79 -4.34
CA LYS A 149 -5.57 -32.60 -4.74
C LYS A 149 -4.85 -31.62 -3.81
N GLU A 150 -3.59 -31.92 -3.52
CA GLU A 150 -2.72 -31.12 -2.65
C GLU A 150 -2.19 -29.88 -3.35
N MET A 151 -2.27 -28.73 -2.68
CA MET A 151 -1.52 -27.51 -3.00
C MET A 151 -0.51 -27.22 -1.91
N ASN A 152 0.74 -26.98 -2.28
CA ASN A 152 1.81 -26.63 -1.35
C ASN A 152 2.14 -25.15 -1.47
N PHE A 153 2.05 -24.41 -0.37
CA PHE A 153 2.54 -23.03 -0.31
C PHE A 153 3.57 -22.90 0.79
N LYS A 154 4.70 -22.27 0.44
CA LYS A 154 5.77 -21.94 1.37
C LYS A 154 6.08 -20.47 1.23
N TYR A 155 6.21 -19.77 2.35
CA TYR A 155 6.51 -18.34 2.38
C TYR A 155 7.03 -17.92 3.75
N THR A 156 7.60 -16.72 3.84
CA THR A 156 7.85 -16.04 5.11
C THR A 156 6.93 -14.84 5.27
N ILE A 157 6.59 -14.51 6.52
CA ILE A 157 5.97 -13.25 6.90
C ILE A 157 6.98 -12.44 7.72
N THR A 158 7.34 -11.27 7.21
CA THR A 158 8.21 -10.32 7.91
C THR A 158 7.37 -9.19 8.46
N PHE A 159 7.18 -9.19 9.78
CA PHE A 159 6.66 -8.03 10.51
C PHE A 159 7.83 -7.10 10.86
N SER A 160 7.76 -5.85 10.43
CA SER A 160 8.87 -4.89 10.55
C SER A 160 8.37 -3.47 10.79
N ARG A 161 9.26 -2.63 11.33
CA ARG A 161 9.13 -1.16 11.35
C ARG A 161 10.20 -0.44 10.53
N ASP A 162 11.01 -1.22 9.80
CA ASP A 162 12.08 -0.76 8.93
C ASP A 162 11.63 -0.93 7.48
N GLU A 163 10.71 -0.07 7.00
CA GLU A 163 10.14 -0.19 5.65
C GLU A 163 11.18 -0.03 4.54
N ASP A 164 12.29 0.67 4.80
CA ASP A 164 13.42 0.81 3.89
C ASP A 164 14.16 -0.51 3.65
N LYS A 165 14.16 -1.42 4.64
CA LYS A 165 14.72 -2.77 4.51
C LYS A 165 13.76 -3.76 3.82
N LEU A 166 12.50 -3.38 3.65
CA LEU A 166 11.50 -4.14 2.90
C LEU A 166 11.42 -3.74 1.42
N HIS A 167 12.30 -2.84 0.97
CA HIS A 167 12.35 -2.34 -0.40
C HIS A 167 13.78 -2.48 -0.95
N ALA A 168 13.93 -2.61 -2.27
CA ALA A 168 15.25 -2.70 -2.87
C ALA A 168 16.03 -1.37 -2.69
N PRO A 169 17.32 -1.40 -2.29
CA PRO A 169 18.07 -0.18 -1.95
C PRO A 169 18.34 0.75 -3.15
N ASP A 170 18.38 0.17 -4.35
CA ASP A 170 18.61 0.82 -5.64
C ASP A 170 17.31 1.33 -6.30
N ASN A 171 16.15 1.12 -5.67
CA ASN A 171 14.85 1.57 -6.16
C ASN A 171 14.24 2.62 -5.21
N ALA A 172 13.90 3.80 -5.74
CA ALA A 172 13.18 4.81 -4.97
C ALA A 172 11.73 4.39 -4.72
N TYR A 173 11.20 4.71 -3.55
CA TYR A 173 9.85 4.38 -3.14
C TYR A 173 9.09 5.61 -2.65
N VAL A 174 7.76 5.56 -2.74
CA VAL A 174 6.88 6.62 -2.26
C VAL A 174 6.88 6.67 -0.73
N MET A 175 7.31 7.78 -0.15
CA MET A 175 7.25 8.06 1.28
C MET A 175 5.85 8.53 1.71
N GLN A 176 5.18 9.31 0.87
CA GLN A 176 3.83 9.82 1.13
C GLN A 176 3.14 10.30 -0.13
N THR A 177 1.82 10.23 -0.12
CA THR A 177 0.92 10.80 -1.13
C THR A 177 0.01 11.81 -0.45
N ARG A 178 0.01 13.05 -0.91
CA ARG A 178 -0.86 14.11 -0.39
C ARG A 178 -1.85 14.55 -1.45
N ARG A 179 -3.14 14.49 -1.13
CA ARG A 179 -4.21 15.02 -1.98
C ARG A 179 -4.38 16.50 -1.73
N SER A 180 -4.55 17.27 -2.80
CA SER A 180 -4.86 18.69 -2.75
C SER A 180 -5.85 19.05 -3.85
N THR A 181 -6.54 20.16 -3.71
CA THR A 181 -7.26 20.78 -4.83
C THR A 181 -6.24 21.23 -5.86
N GLY A 182 -6.53 21.09 -7.15
CA GLY A 182 -5.84 21.85 -8.18
C GLY A 182 -6.11 23.34 -7.98
N ASP A 183 -5.15 24.18 -8.31
CA ASP A 183 -5.33 25.63 -8.25
C ASP A 183 -4.60 26.36 -9.37
N VAL A 184 -5.17 27.52 -9.72
CA VAL A 184 -4.49 28.52 -10.54
C VAL A 184 -3.93 29.58 -9.60
N LYS A 185 -2.62 29.87 -9.74
CA LYS A 185 -1.98 30.97 -9.04
C LYS A 185 -2.50 32.31 -9.59
N GLN A 186 -3.18 33.08 -8.76
CA GLN A 186 -3.53 34.46 -9.06
C GLN A 186 -2.41 35.40 -8.60
N SER A 187 -2.43 36.65 -9.08
CA SER A 187 -1.46 37.69 -8.71
C SER A 187 -1.64 38.17 -7.27
N ASN A 188 -2.85 38.07 -6.72
CA ASN A 188 -3.07 38.05 -5.27
C ASN A 188 -2.83 36.62 -4.79
N LEU A 189 -2.16 36.40 -3.66
CA LEU A 189 -1.74 35.07 -3.17
C LEU A 189 -2.89 34.07 -2.88
N ILE A 190 -4.13 34.41 -3.25
CA ILE A 190 -5.34 33.62 -3.14
C ILE A 190 -5.34 32.56 -4.24
N ARG A 191 -5.39 31.29 -3.83
CA ARG A 191 -5.54 30.15 -4.75
C ARG A 191 -7.03 29.92 -4.99
N GLN A 192 -7.45 29.86 -6.25
CA GLN A 192 -8.80 29.46 -6.61
C GLN A 192 -8.80 28.01 -7.12
N PRO A 193 -9.66 27.14 -6.58
CA PRO A 193 -9.85 25.79 -7.12
C PRO A 193 -10.32 25.85 -8.56
N ASP A 194 -9.68 25.09 -9.44
CA ASP A 194 -10.04 25.00 -10.87
C ASP A 194 -10.95 23.79 -11.19
N GLY A 195 -11.41 23.09 -10.14
CA GLY A 195 -12.21 21.87 -10.26
C GLY A 195 -11.39 20.60 -10.47
N THR A 196 -10.06 20.69 -10.58
CA THR A 196 -9.17 19.53 -10.70
C THR A 196 -8.66 19.05 -9.34
N ILE A 197 -8.09 17.85 -9.30
CA ILE A 197 -7.45 17.26 -8.11
C ILE A 197 -5.97 17.09 -8.40
N ALA A 198 -5.14 17.46 -7.43
CA ALA A 198 -3.70 17.27 -7.48
C ALA A 198 -3.25 16.23 -6.46
N PHE A 199 -2.22 15.46 -6.82
CA PHE A 199 -1.48 14.61 -5.89
C PHE A 199 -0.03 15.05 -5.86
N ILE A 200 0.50 15.23 -4.64
CA ILE A 200 1.92 15.45 -4.41
C ILE A 200 2.48 14.14 -3.86
N VAL A 201 3.36 13.51 -4.63
CA VAL A 201 3.94 12.21 -4.33
C VAL A 201 5.43 12.40 -4.07
N ASP A 202 5.85 12.18 -2.83
CA ASP A 202 7.26 12.32 -2.45
C ASP A 202 7.95 10.96 -2.53
N PHE A 203 9.04 10.89 -3.28
CA PHE A 203 9.89 9.72 -3.39
C PHE A 203 11.13 9.86 -2.51
N THR A 204 11.60 8.73 -1.97
CA THR A 204 12.88 8.62 -1.27
C THR A 204 13.48 7.24 -1.50
N GLY A 205 14.75 7.05 -1.17
CA GLY A 205 15.43 5.76 -1.33
C GLY A 205 16.89 5.88 -0.94
N ALA A 206 17.56 4.76 -0.65
CA ALA A 206 18.95 4.79 -0.21
C ALA A 206 19.87 5.41 -1.28
N ASP A 207 19.73 5.00 -2.54
CA ASP A 207 20.53 5.54 -3.63
C ASP A 207 20.04 6.90 -4.13
N MET A 208 18.73 7.16 -4.10
CA MET A 208 18.16 8.49 -4.41
C MET A 208 18.68 9.58 -3.47
N LYS A 209 18.99 9.24 -2.21
CA LYS A 209 19.61 10.20 -1.27
C LYS A 209 21.06 10.53 -1.63
N LYS A 210 21.74 9.67 -2.39
CA LYS A 210 23.14 9.85 -2.81
C LYS A 210 23.26 10.65 -4.11
N THR A 211 22.21 10.67 -4.95
CA THR A 211 22.18 11.52 -6.14
C THR A 211 22.16 12.99 -5.71
N ALA A 212 23.33 13.64 -5.76
CA ALA A 212 23.47 15.06 -5.52
C ALA A 212 22.70 15.85 -6.60
N GLY A 213 21.66 16.57 -6.19
CA GLY A 213 20.83 17.35 -7.10
C GLY A 213 19.68 17.99 -6.36
N GLY A 214 20.00 19.06 -5.62
CA GLY A 214 19.03 19.87 -4.88
C GLY A 214 17.83 20.26 -5.74
N TYR A 215 16.68 20.35 -5.10
CA TYR A 215 15.57 21.15 -5.59
C TYR A 215 16.12 22.49 -6.14
N PRO A 216 16.06 22.76 -7.46
CA PRO A 216 16.00 24.14 -7.86
C PRO A 216 14.65 24.61 -7.34
N GLY A 217 14.67 25.57 -6.41
CA GLY A 217 13.46 26.25 -5.99
C GLY A 217 12.63 26.58 -7.23
N ARG A 218 11.37 26.13 -7.23
CA ARG A 218 10.36 26.49 -8.23
C ARG A 218 10.42 28.01 -8.42
N ARG A 219 10.99 28.47 -9.54
CA ARG A 219 10.74 29.83 -10.03
C ARG A 219 9.28 29.86 -10.49
N PRO A 220 8.47 30.85 -10.09
CA PRO A 220 7.12 31.01 -10.61
C PRO A 220 7.22 31.55 -12.04
N GLY A 221 6.77 30.76 -13.01
CA GLY A 221 6.68 31.21 -14.40
C GLY A 221 6.51 30.07 -15.38
N GLU A 222 5.38 30.12 -16.08
CA GLU A 222 5.19 29.59 -17.44
C GLU A 222 5.14 28.07 -17.62
N TYR A 223 3.92 27.56 -17.79
CA TYR A 223 3.63 26.72 -18.95
C TYR A 223 2.30 27.18 -19.58
N ARG A 224 2.42 27.83 -20.75
CA ARG A 224 1.38 27.88 -21.78
C ARG A 224 1.54 26.63 -22.64
N ARG A 225 0.51 25.80 -22.69
CA ARG A 225 -0.30 25.51 -23.88
C ARG A 225 -1.51 24.67 -23.45
#